data_AF-A0A3N2PZ22-F1
#
_entry.id   AF-A0A3N2PZ22-F1
#
_cell.length_a   1.000
_cell.length_b   1.000
_cell.length_c   1.000
_cell.angle_alpha   90.00
_cell.angle_beta   90.00
_cell.angle_gamma   90.00
#
_symmetry.space_group_name_H-M   'P 1'
#
loop_
_entity.id
_entity.type
_entity.pdbx_description
1 polymer ?
#
loop_
_entity_poly.entity_id
_entity_poly.type
_entity_poly.pdbx_seq_one_letter_code
_entity_poly.pdbx_strand_id
1 'polypeptide(L)'
;MDEDDTDFQPRILSNQSGAVVRVIDTGVVQKRGDRVTRSEEAALRLVKEYTRVPLPELYTADYFFKDGEEHGIFLMSLVDGSPLHVVWEGFDNGTKERICHELWGTVRQLRQIPRPPAFGHLYQCLADGSPSSDILLKDLNEPSSPILTDDDLQARIYKRYLHHNGGSFPENLPSILPRSSDSVFTHGDLTPRNIMVDSAGRITGILDWENAGWYPDYWEYANIMKPSKDGDWMAWMDSTKPQEWDITGIRKARRVLF
;
A
#
# COMPACT_ATOMS: atom_id res chain seq x y z
N MET A 1 -3.45 38.95 -26.77
CA MET A 1 -2.13 38.31 -26.63
C MET A 1 -2.15 37.70 -25.26
N ASP A 2 -2.52 36.44 -25.18
CA ASP A 2 -2.02 35.52 -24.17
C ASP A 2 -1.78 34.25 -24.98
N GLU A 3 -0.49 33.95 -25.13
CA GLU A 3 -0.01 32.75 -25.81
C GLU A 3 -0.51 31.56 -25.00
N ASP A 4 -1.44 30.83 -25.58
CA ASP A 4 -1.82 29.49 -25.14
C ASP A 4 -0.52 28.67 -25.11
N ASP A 5 -0.06 28.31 -23.91
CA ASP A 5 1.17 27.54 -23.68
C ASP A 5 0.93 26.09 -24.13
N THR A 6 0.84 25.91 -25.45
CA THR A 6 0.44 24.66 -26.12
C THR A 6 1.60 23.67 -26.29
N ASP A 7 2.76 23.89 -25.66
CA ASP A 7 3.93 23.01 -25.80
C ASP A 7 4.19 22.10 -24.59
N PHE A 8 3.20 21.92 -23.72
CA PHE A 8 3.32 20.94 -22.64
C PHE A 8 3.39 19.52 -23.22
N GLN A 9 4.59 18.92 -23.17
CA GLN A 9 4.81 17.54 -23.58
C GLN A 9 4.57 16.59 -22.39
N PRO A 10 3.58 15.66 -22.48
CA PRO A 10 3.33 14.72 -21.41
C PRO A 10 4.55 13.88 -21.06
N ARG A 11 4.89 13.83 -19.78
CA ARG A 11 6.05 13.06 -19.28
C ARG A 11 5.57 11.88 -18.44
N ILE A 12 6.02 10.68 -18.81
CA ILE A 12 5.76 9.48 -18.01
C ILE A 12 6.58 9.54 -16.72
N LEU A 13 5.90 9.48 -15.58
CA LEU A 13 6.53 9.38 -14.26
C LEU A 13 6.75 7.93 -13.85
N SER A 14 5.80 7.06 -14.18
CA SER A 14 5.83 5.65 -13.85
C SER A 14 5.04 4.83 -14.86
N ASN A 15 5.52 3.63 -15.14
CA ASN A 15 4.85 2.65 -15.98
C ASN A 15 4.95 1.29 -15.28
N GLN A 16 3.94 1.00 -14.47
CA GLN A 16 3.81 -0.29 -13.79
C GLN A 16 2.89 -1.18 -14.60
N SER A 17 3.03 -2.51 -14.49
CA SER A 17 2.12 -3.44 -15.15
C SER A 17 0.68 -3.13 -14.73
N GLY A 18 -0.14 -2.66 -15.67
CA GLY A 18 -1.56 -2.34 -15.47
C GLY A 18 -1.87 -0.91 -14.98
N ALA A 19 -0.86 -0.03 -14.83
CA ALA A 19 -1.09 1.40 -14.56
C ALA A 19 0.04 2.28 -15.09
N VAL A 20 -0.33 3.35 -15.79
CA VAL A 20 0.60 4.37 -16.29
C VAL A 20 0.32 5.69 -15.61
N VAL A 21 1.38 6.32 -15.08
CA VAL A 21 1.34 7.64 -14.44
C VAL A 21 2.09 8.65 -15.29
N ARG A 22 1.45 9.76 -15.66
CA ARG A 22 2.03 10.80 -16.51
C ARG A 22 1.67 12.18 -15.98
N VAL A 23 2.59 13.13 -16.08
CA VAL A 23 2.22 14.55 -16.00
C VAL A 23 1.59 14.92 -17.33
N ILE A 24 0.39 15.49 -17.30
CA ILE A 24 -0.39 15.87 -18.49
C ILE A 24 -0.59 17.38 -18.63
N ASP A 25 -0.33 18.13 -17.56
CA ASP A 25 -0.32 19.60 -17.53
C ASP A 25 0.52 20.05 -16.32
N THR A 26 0.78 21.35 -16.22
CA THR A 26 1.49 21.99 -15.10
C THR A 26 0.82 21.64 -13.76
N GLY A 27 1.50 20.81 -12.95
CA GLY A 27 0.99 20.37 -11.66
C GLY A 27 -0.12 19.31 -11.71
N VAL A 28 -0.45 18.76 -12.89
CA VAL A 28 -1.50 17.75 -13.07
C VAL A 28 -0.93 16.41 -13.51
N VAL A 29 -1.25 15.38 -12.72
CA VAL A 29 -0.89 13.99 -12.97
C VAL A 29 -2.13 13.20 -13.37
N GLN A 30 -2.00 12.40 -14.42
CA GLN A 30 -2.94 11.35 -14.79
C GLN A 30 -2.37 9.98 -14.40
N LYS A 31 -3.11 9.20 -13.61
CA LYS A 31 -2.88 7.75 -13.42
C LYS A 31 -4.00 7.00 -14.15
N ARG A 32 -3.66 6.08 -15.05
CA ARG A 32 -4.63 5.33 -15.87
C ARG A 32 -4.25 3.86 -16.01
N GLY A 33 -5.23 2.97 -15.91
CA GLY A 33 -5.04 1.54 -16.17
C GLY A 33 -6.10 0.66 -15.50
N ASP A 34 -5.99 -0.65 -15.71
CA ASP A 34 -6.83 -1.70 -15.11
C ASP A 34 -6.57 -1.89 -13.60
N ARG A 35 -5.41 -1.41 -13.11
CA ARG A 35 -5.12 -1.37 -11.67
C ARG A 35 -5.53 -0.07 -10.98
N VAL A 36 -6.07 0.88 -11.73
CA VAL A 36 -6.65 2.10 -11.16
C VAL A 36 -8.09 1.81 -10.78
N THR A 37 -8.32 1.47 -9.52
CA THR A 37 -9.58 0.89 -9.05
C THR A 37 -10.38 1.83 -8.15
N ARG A 38 -11.63 1.46 -7.88
CA ARG A 38 -12.50 2.15 -6.90
C ARG A 38 -11.96 2.06 -5.48
N SER A 39 -11.23 0.99 -5.16
CA SER A 39 -10.53 0.84 -3.88
C SER A 39 -9.51 1.97 -3.64
N GLU A 40 -8.67 2.29 -4.62
CA GLU A 40 -7.67 3.36 -4.46
C GLU A 40 -8.34 4.73 -4.25
N GLU A 41 -9.43 5.02 -4.98
CA GLU A 41 -10.24 6.24 -4.78
C GLU A 41 -10.82 6.28 -3.36
N ALA A 42 -11.43 5.18 -2.90
CA ALA A 42 -12.00 5.08 -1.55
C ALA A 42 -10.92 5.30 -0.47
N ALA A 43 -9.73 4.72 -0.66
CA ALA A 43 -8.60 4.90 0.24
C ALA A 43 -8.17 6.37 0.33
N LEU A 44 -7.95 7.03 -0.81
CA LEU A 44 -7.57 8.45 -0.86
C LEU A 44 -8.60 9.33 -0.13
N ARG A 45 -9.89 9.06 -0.32
CA ARG A 45 -10.98 9.80 0.35
C ARG A 45 -10.97 9.60 1.86
N LEU A 46 -10.87 8.35 2.33
CA LEU A 46 -10.82 8.05 3.76
C LEU A 46 -9.60 8.70 4.43
N VAL A 47 -8.42 8.62 3.80
CA VAL A 47 -7.20 9.18 4.38
C VAL A 47 -7.26 10.71 4.40
N LYS A 48 -7.81 11.36 3.35
CA LYS A 48 -8.04 12.82 3.31
C LYS A 48 -9.04 13.28 4.39
N GLU A 49 -10.07 12.48 4.66
CA GLU A 49 -11.12 12.81 5.64
C GLU A 49 -10.62 12.70 7.09
N TYR A 50 -9.89 11.63 7.41
CA TYR A 50 -9.63 11.24 8.80
C TYR A 50 -8.19 11.53 9.28
N THR A 51 -7.28 11.95 8.40
CA THR A 51 -5.86 12.11 8.75
C THR A 51 -5.26 13.42 8.24
N ARG A 52 -4.01 13.67 8.62
CA ARG A 52 -3.19 14.76 8.07
C ARG A 52 -2.05 14.22 7.20
N VAL A 53 -2.16 12.97 6.76
CA VAL A 53 -1.17 12.36 5.87
C VAL A 53 -1.16 13.15 4.57
N PRO A 54 0.00 13.61 4.09
CA PRO A 54 0.07 14.32 2.83
C PRO A 54 -0.21 13.37 1.67
N LEU A 55 -1.08 13.77 0.75
CA LEU A 55 -1.58 12.97 -0.37
C LEU A 55 -1.56 13.79 -1.65
N PRO A 56 -1.54 13.16 -2.83
CA PRO A 56 -1.97 13.83 -4.06
C PRO A 56 -3.45 14.24 -3.92
N GLU A 57 -3.78 15.47 -4.30
CA GLU A 57 -5.17 15.91 -4.34
C GLU A 57 -5.87 15.29 -5.54
N LEU A 58 -6.85 14.41 -5.30
CA LEU A 58 -7.67 13.81 -6.34
C LEU A 58 -8.70 14.83 -6.86
N TYR A 59 -8.55 15.26 -8.12
CA TYR A 59 -9.48 16.18 -8.79
C TYR A 59 -10.69 15.45 -9.37
N THR A 60 -10.46 14.33 -10.07
CA THR A 60 -11.51 13.47 -10.60
C THR A 60 -11.06 12.02 -10.71
N ALA A 61 -12.03 11.11 -10.67
CA ALA A 61 -11.87 9.69 -10.90
C ALA A 61 -12.99 9.21 -11.85
N ASP A 62 -12.61 8.58 -12.95
CA ASP A 62 -13.52 8.03 -13.95
C ASP A 62 -13.21 6.55 -14.21
N TYR A 63 -14.26 5.77 -14.49
CA TYR A 63 -14.16 4.32 -14.70
C TYR A 63 -14.89 3.91 -15.97
N PHE A 64 -14.28 3.03 -16.76
CA PHE A 64 -14.85 2.53 -18.02
C PHE A 64 -14.40 1.10 -18.29
N PHE A 65 -15.17 0.36 -19.08
CA PHE A 65 -14.80 -0.98 -19.51
C PHE A 65 -14.06 -0.96 -20.84
N LYS A 66 -12.99 -1.73 -20.95
CA LYS A 66 -12.26 -1.98 -22.20
C LYS A 66 -11.82 -3.43 -22.22
N ASP A 67 -12.06 -4.12 -23.32
CA ASP A 67 -11.68 -5.53 -23.53
C ASP A 67 -12.18 -6.49 -22.41
N GLY A 68 -13.30 -6.16 -21.76
CA GLY A 68 -13.89 -6.95 -20.68
C GLY A 68 -13.36 -6.64 -19.27
N GLU A 69 -12.41 -5.73 -19.14
CA GLU A 69 -11.80 -5.31 -17.88
C GLU A 69 -12.23 -3.87 -17.53
N GLU A 70 -12.46 -3.59 -16.24
CA GLU A 70 -12.68 -2.22 -15.77
C GLU A 70 -11.32 -1.50 -15.69
N HIS A 71 -11.25 -0.29 -16.25
CA HIS A 71 -10.10 0.60 -16.15
C HIS A 71 -10.51 1.89 -15.46
N GLY A 72 -9.61 2.45 -14.66
CA GLY A 72 -9.75 3.76 -14.06
C GLY A 72 -8.84 4.82 -14.67
N ILE A 73 -9.24 6.07 -14.52
CA ILE A 73 -8.44 7.27 -14.75
C ILE A 73 -8.59 8.19 -13.55
N PHE A 74 -7.48 8.52 -12.91
CA PHE A 74 -7.41 9.58 -11.91
C PHE A 74 -6.70 10.80 -12.50
N LEU A 75 -7.27 11.98 -12.27
CA LEU A 75 -6.54 13.24 -12.39
C LEU A 75 -6.29 13.78 -10.99
N MET A 76 -5.05 14.10 -10.69
CA MET A 76 -4.63 14.52 -9.36
C MET A 76 -3.47 15.50 -9.39
N SER A 77 -3.20 16.14 -8.25
CA SER A 77 -2.06 17.04 -8.12
C SER A 77 -0.74 16.28 -8.25
N LEU A 78 0.26 16.92 -8.86
CA LEU A 78 1.65 16.50 -8.73
C LEU A 78 2.10 16.74 -7.27
N VAL A 79 2.70 15.72 -6.66
CA VAL A 79 3.32 15.86 -5.33
C VAL A 79 4.75 16.34 -5.48
N ASP A 80 5.08 17.43 -4.80
CA ASP A 80 6.42 18.03 -4.83
C ASP A 80 7.46 17.14 -4.15
N GLY A 81 8.72 17.30 -4.58
CA GLY A 81 9.87 16.62 -3.99
C GLY A 81 10.37 15.44 -4.81
N SER A 82 11.13 14.58 -4.17
CA SER A 82 11.73 13.38 -4.77
C SER A 82 11.25 12.12 -4.05
N PRO A 83 11.07 11.00 -4.77
CA PRO A 83 10.83 9.72 -4.13
C PRO A 83 11.97 9.36 -3.17
N LEU A 84 11.63 8.90 -1.97
CA LEU A 84 12.58 8.67 -0.88
C LEU A 84 13.71 7.72 -1.31
N HIS A 85 13.41 6.66 -2.06
CA HIS A 85 14.43 5.71 -2.55
C HIS A 85 15.53 6.36 -3.40
N VAL A 86 15.26 7.48 -4.06
CA VAL A 86 16.25 8.18 -4.90
C VAL A 86 17.27 8.92 -4.05
N VAL A 87 16.83 9.47 -2.92
CA VAL A 87 17.62 10.38 -2.08
C VAL A 87 18.05 9.77 -0.74
N TRP A 88 17.56 8.57 -0.41
CA TRP A 88 17.76 7.89 0.88
C TRP A 88 19.22 7.79 1.29
N GLU A 89 20.09 7.34 0.38
CA GLU A 89 21.53 7.18 0.64
C GLU A 89 22.25 8.51 0.91
N GLY A 90 21.68 9.63 0.47
CA GLY A 90 22.23 10.97 0.69
C GLY A 90 21.89 11.56 2.06
N PHE A 91 20.93 10.99 2.80
CA PHE A 91 20.55 11.50 4.12
C PHE A 91 21.46 10.97 5.22
N ASP A 92 21.72 11.83 6.21
CA ASP A 92 22.40 11.43 7.45
C ASP A 92 21.47 10.57 8.34
N ASN A 93 22.09 9.92 9.33
CA ASN A 93 21.37 9.02 10.24
C ASN A 93 20.25 9.73 11.01
N GLY A 94 20.44 10.99 11.41
CA GLY A 94 19.43 11.74 12.16
C GLY A 94 18.20 12.06 11.30
N THR A 95 18.40 12.34 10.02
CA THR A 95 17.31 12.54 9.05
C THR A 95 16.59 11.24 8.75
N LYS A 96 17.32 10.14 8.55
CA LYS A 96 16.73 8.80 8.37
C LYS A 96 15.87 8.40 9.56
N GLU A 97 16.39 8.53 10.78
CA GLU A 97 15.66 8.25 12.02
C GLU A 97 14.37 9.08 12.14
N ARG A 98 14.47 10.40 11.91
CA ARG A 98 13.32 11.31 11.95
C ARG A 98 12.25 10.91 10.93
N ILE A 99 12.63 10.63 9.68
CA ILE A 99 11.69 10.19 8.64
C ILE A 99 10.97 8.92 9.07
N CYS A 100 11.68 7.92 9.60
CA CYS A 100 11.07 6.68 10.06
C CYS A 100 10.10 6.88 11.24
N HIS A 101 10.42 7.76 12.19
CA HIS A 101 9.47 8.14 13.24
C HIS A 101 8.23 8.87 12.69
N GLU A 102 8.39 9.78 11.73
CA GLU A 102 7.27 10.44 11.05
C GLU A 102 6.39 9.41 10.32
N LEU A 103 6.98 8.42 9.64
CA LEU A 103 6.26 7.33 8.97
C LEU A 103 5.49 6.46 9.96
N TRP A 104 6.06 6.10 11.12
CA TRP A 104 5.30 5.40 12.17
C TRP A 104 4.18 6.26 12.76
N GLY A 105 4.36 7.58 12.82
CA GLY A 105 3.30 8.54 13.12
C GLY A 105 2.17 8.53 12.08
N THR A 106 2.50 8.41 10.80
CA THR A 106 1.54 8.20 9.70
C THR A 106 0.78 6.88 9.88
N VAL A 107 1.47 5.76 10.11
CA VAL A 107 0.81 4.46 10.36
C VAL A 107 -0.14 4.55 11.55
N ARG A 108 0.25 5.23 12.63
CA ARG A 108 -0.62 5.45 13.79
C ARG A 108 -1.89 6.22 13.41
N GLN A 109 -1.79 7.27 12.60
CA GLN A 109 -2.96 8.02 12.12
C GLN A 109 -3.88 7.15 11.26
N LEU A 110 -3.32 6.37 10.33
CA LEU A 110 -4.09 5.45 9.48
C LEU A 110 -4.90 4.47 10.31
N ARG A 111 -4.30 3.89 11.36
CA ARG A 111 -5.01 2.95 12.24
C ARG A 111 -6.20 3.55 12.98
N GLN A 112 -6.35 4.88 13.02
CA GLN A 112 -7.53 5.55 13.61
C GLN A 112 -8.68 5.75 12.62
N ILE A 113 -8.49 5.46 11.33
CA ILE A 113 -9.56 5.58 10.34
C ILE A 113 -10.66 4.55 10.67
N PRO A 114 -11.89 4.99 10.94
CA PRO A 114 -12.98 4.09 11.28
C PRO A 114 -13.36 3.23 10.08
N ARG A 115 -13.69 1.96 10.33
CA ARG A 115 -14.25 1.12 9.27
C ARG A 115 -15.69 1.58 8.96
N PRO A 116 -16.05 1.79 7.68
CA PRO A 116 -17.43 2.01 7.29
C PRO A 116 -18.35 0.88 7.79
N PRO A 117 -19.53 1.19 8.36
CA PRO A 117 -20.44 0.17 8.89
C PRO A 117 -20.81 -0.92 7.89
N ALA A 118 -20.87 -0.58 6.59
CA ALA A 118 -21.14 -1.53 5.51
C ALA A 118 -20.15 -2.72 5.48
N PHE A 119 -18.91 -2.51 5.94
CA PHE A 119 -17.85 -3.51 5.95
C PHE A 119 -17.54 -4.02 7.36
N GLY A 120 -18.33 -3.64 8.38
CA GLY A 120 -18.06 -3.98 9.79
C GLY A 120 -18.00 -5.48 10.09
N HIS A 121 -18.59 -6.31 9.23
CA HIS A 121 -18.57 -7.77 9.34
C HIS A 121 -17.33 -8.43 8.70
N LEU A 122 -16.55 -7.71 7.90
CA LEU A 122 -15.34 -8.21 7.26
C LEU A 122 -14.15 -8.01 8.19
N TYR A 123 -13.32 -9.03 8.39
CA TYR A 123 -12.05 -8.88 9.12
C TYR A 123 -10.94 -8.35 8.21
N GLN A 124 -10.92 -8.75 6.94
CA GLN A 124 -9.96 -8.22 5.96
C GLN A 124 -10.70 -7.84 4.68
N CYS A 125 -10.48 -6.61 4.22
CA CYS A 125 -10.93 -6.12 2.92
C CYS A 125 -10.12 -4.88 2.51
N LEU A 126 -10.15 -4.54 1.22
CA LEU A 126 -9.66 -3.26 0.71
C LEU A 126 -10.58 -2.10 1.12
N ALA A 127 -10.18 -0.87 0.80
CA ALA A 127 -10.87 0.35 1.23
C ALA A 127 -12.33 0.47 0.76
N ASP A 128 -12.69 -0.18 -0.36
CA ASP A 128 -14.06 -0.26 -0.90
C ASP A 128 -14.81 -1.54 -0.49
N GLY A 129 -14.23 -2.34 0.40
CA GLY A 129 -14.80 -3.62 0.84
C GLY A 129 -14.48 -4.81 -0.06
N SER A 130 -13.78 -4.60 -1.18
CA SER A 130 -13.39 -5.69 -2.09
C SER A 130 -12.29 -6.59 -1.48
N PRO A 131 -12.12 -7.84 -1.98
CA PRO A 131 -11.03 -8.72 -1.54
C PRO A 131 -9.65 -8.19 -1.94
N SER A 132 -8.64 -8.41 -1.09
CA SER A 132 -7.25 -8.06 -1.42
C SER A 132 -6.66 -8.98 -2.50
N SER A 133 -5.85 -8.39 -3.38
CA SER A 133 -5.05 -9.12 -4.38
C SER A 133 -3.68 -9.56 -3.86
N ASP A 134 -3.36 -9.32 -2.57
CA ASP A 134 -2.11 -9.79 -1.96
C ASP A 134 -1.93 -11.30 -2.16
N ILE A 135 -0.73 -11.72 -2.55
CA ILE A 135 -0.42 -13.12 -2.88
C ILE A 135 -0.72 -14.10 -1.73
N LEU A 136 -0.62 -13.64 -0.48
CA LEU A 136 -0.93 -14.41 0.73
C LEU A 136 -2.44 -14.53 0.97
N LEU A 137 -3.24 -13.59 0.47
CA LEU A 137 -4.68 -13.47 0.75
C LEU A 137 -5.57 -13.85 -0.45
N LYS A 138 -5.04 -13.82 -1.67
CA LYS A 138 -5.76 -14.17 -2.89
C LYS A 138 -6.42 -15.55 -2.73
N ASP A 139 -7.72 -15.64 -2.98
CA ASP A 139 -8.41 -16.94 -2.95
C ASP A 139 -7.97 -17.81 -4.13
N LEU A 140 -8.00 -19.13 -3.92
CA LEU A 140 -7.86 -20.11 -4.99
C LEU A 140 -9.21 -20.45 -5.64
N ASN A 141 -10.32 -20.00 -5.04
CA ASN A 141 -11.67 -20.16 -5.55
C ASN A 141 -12.13 -18.90 -6.29
N GLU A 142 -12.97 -19.07 -7.31
CA GLU A 142 -13.69 -17.98 -7.97
C GLU A 142 -15.21 -18.22 -7.88
N PRO A 143 -15.99 -17.29 -7.29
CA PRO A 143 -15.56 -16.03 -6.66
C PRO A 143 -14.81 -16.23 -5.34
N SER A 144 -14.01 -15.22 -4.95
CA SER A 144 -13.29 -15.22 -3.66
C SER A 144 -14.27 -15.22 -2.49
N SER A 145 -14.04 -16.09 -1.51
CA SER A 145 -14.77 -16.04 -0.24
C SER A 145 -14.25 -14.88 0.63
N PRO A 146 -15.13 -14.18 1.38
CA PRO A 146 -14.71 -13.11 2.28
C PRO A 146 -13.92 -13.65 3.48
N ILE A 147 -13.05 -12.82 4.04
CA ILE A 147 -12.31 -13.10 5.29
C ILE A 147 -13.04 -12.39 6.42
N LEU A 148 -13.72 -13.16 7.29
CA LEU A 148 -14.60 -12.62 8.34
C LEU A 148 -13.94 -12.61 9.71
N THR A 149 -12.89 -13.41 9.89
CA THR A 149 -12.16 -13.57 11.15
C THR A 149 -10.65 -13.71 10.93
N ASP A 150 -9.87 -13.60 12.00
CA ASP A 150 -8.43 -13.92 11.99
C ASP A 150 -8.18 -15.41 11.64
N ASP A 151 -9.07 -16.31 12.07
CA ASP A 151 -9.00 -17.73 11.69
C ASP A 151 -9.16 -17.94 10.18
N ASP A 152 -10.09 -17.23 9.54
CA ASP A 152 -10.26 -17.28 8.08
C ASP A 152 -9.02 -16.77 7.36
N LEU A 153 -8.41 -15.69 7.88
CA LEU A 153 -7.18 -15.11 7.31
C LEU A 153 -6.02 -16.12 7.41
N GLN A 154 -5.84 -16.76 8.56
CA GLN A 154 -4.79 -17.77 8.73
C GLN A 154 -5.02 -19.01 7.87
N ALA A 155 -6.27 -19.47 7.78
CA ALA A 155 -6.64 -20.56 6.89
C ALA A 155 -6.35 -20.20 5.42
N ARG A 156 -6.64 -18.97 5.01
CA ARG A 156 -6.33 -18.47 3.65
C ARG A 156 -4.83 -18.47 3.38
N ILE A 157 -4.02 -17.91 4.27
CA ILE A 157 -2.55 -17.89 4.15
C ILE A 157 -2.00 -19.30 4.07
N TYR A 158 -2.48 -20.20 4.94
CA TYR A 158 -2.01 -21.59 4.97
C TYR A 158 -2.41 -22.37 3.71
N LYS A 159 -3.64 -22.19 3.21
CA LYS A 159 -4.10 -22.78 1.94
C LYS A 159 -3.20 -22.34 0.78
N ARG A 160 -2.84 -21.05 0.74
CA ARG A 160 -1.91 -20.50 -0.26
C ARG A 160 -0.50 -21.06 -0.10
N TYR A 161 0.00 -21.17 1.12
CA TYR A 161 1.28 -21.81 1.42
C TYR A 161 1.36 -23.26 0.91
N LEU A 162 0.34 -24.07 1.20
CA LEU A 162 0.28 -25.46 0.72
C LEU A 162 0.20 -25.54 -0.80
N HIS A 163 -0.58 -24.65 -1.44
CA HIS A 163 -0.71 -24.60 -2.89
C HIS A 163 0.62 -24.33 -3.61
N HIS A 164 1.51 -23.55 -2.99
CA HIS A 164 2.87 -23.30 -3.49
C HIS A 164 3.91 -24.29 -2.95
N ASN A 165 3.48 -25.52 -2.63
CA ASN A 165 4.34 -26.62 -2.15
C ASN A 165 5.00 -26.39 -0.77
N GLY A 166 4.42 -25.53 0.07
CA GLY A 166 4.88 -25.28 1.43
C GLY A 166 4.84 -26.52 2.36
N GLY A 167 4.04 -27.52 2.04
CA GLY A 167 3.99 -28.79 2.80
C GLY A 167 5.28 -29.62 2.73
N SER A 168 6.21 -29.26 1.83
CA SER A 168 7.54 -29.90 1.75
C SER A 168 8.51 -29.45 2.86
N PHE A 169 8.14 -28.44 3.66
CA PHE A 169 8.94 -27.95 4.78
C PHE A 169 8.48 -28.57 6.11
N PRO A 170 9.41 -28.95 7.01
CA PRO A 170 9.09 -29.74 8.20
C PRO A 170 8.28 -29.01 9.27
N GLU A 171 8.18 -27.68 9.22
CA GLU A 171 7.60 -26.89 10.30
C GLU A 171 6.13 -26.53 10.06
N ASN A 172 5.36 -26.51 11.15
CA ASN A 172 3.94 -26.21 11.15
C ASN A 172 3.70 -24.69 11.02
N LEU A 173 3.51 -24.19 9.80
CA LEU A 173 3.27 -22.76 9.55
C LEU A 173 2.13 -22.18 10.42
N PRO A 174 0.95 -22.83 10.54
CA PRO A 174 -0.13 -22.37 11.43
C PRO A 174 0.29 -22.04 12.87
N SER A 175 1.27 -22.73 13.46
CA SER A 175 1.69 -22.48 14.84
C SER A 175 2.59 -21.26 15.01
N ILE A 176 3.09 -20.69 13.91
CA ILE A 176 4.02 -19.54 13.92
C ILE A 176 3.47 -18.33 13.15
N LEU A 177 2.23 -18.40 12.65
CA LEU A 177 1.56 -17.24 12.08
C LEU A 177 1.17 -16.27 13.21
N PRO A 178 1.44 -14.95 13.05
CA PRO A 178 0.94 -13.96 13.99
C PRO A 178 -0.58 -13.96 14.02
N ARG A 179 -1.12 -13.64 15.19
CA ARG A 179 -2.55 -13.54 15.49
C ARG A 179 -2.87 -12.11 15.88
N SER A 180 -4.00 -11.59 15.43
CA SER A 180 -4.51 -10.30 15.89
C SER A 180 -6.02 -10.37 16.03
N SER A 181 -6.57 -9.72 17.05
CA SER A 181 -8.02 -9.43 17.11
C SER A 181 -8.36 -8.12 16.39
N ASP A 182 -7.35 -7.31 16.13
CA ASP A 182 -7.51 -5.99 15.56
C ASP A 182 -7.53 -6.07 14.05
N SER A 183 -8.33 -5.19 13.45
CA SER A 183 -8.28 -4.99 12.02
C SER A 183 -8.35 -3.49 11.73
N VAL A 184 -7.23 -2.96 11.27
CA VAL A 184 -6.92 -1.53 11.23
C VAL A 184 -6.60 -1.10 9.81
N PHE A 185 -6.89 0.16 9.49
CA PHE A 185 -6.59 0.68 8.17
C PHE A 185 -5.06 0.76 7.97
N THR A 186 -4.60 0.21 6.85
CA THR A 186 -3.20 -0.04 6.51
C THR A 186 -2.98 0.41 5.07
N HIS A 187 -1.83 1.01 4.77
CA HIS A 187 -1.46 1.43 3.42
C HIS A 187 -1.23 0.23 2.50
N GLY A 188 -0.55 -0.80 3.00
CA GLY A 188 -0.40 -2.08 2.29
C GLY A 188 0.83 -2.14 1.37
N ASP A 189 1.35 -1.01 0.90
CA ASP A 189 2.61 -0.93 0.15
C ASP A 189 3.48 0.28 0.54
N LEU A 190 3.64 0.53 1.84
CA LEU A 190 4.40 1.68 2.34
C LEU A 190 5.91 1.46 2.14
N THR A 191 6.41 1.83 0.95
CA THR A 191 7.80 1.59 0.54
C THR A 191 8.48 2.89 0.09
N PRO A 192 9.82 2.98 0.08
CA PRO A 192 10.56 4.21 -0.27
C PRO A 192 10.25 4.80 -1.66
N ARG A 193 9.71 4.00 -2.60
CA ARG A 193 9.27 4.50 -3.91
C ARG A 193 7.95 5.27 -3.86
N ASN A 194 7.14 5.01 -2.83
CA ASN A 194 5.81 5.58 -2.63
C ASN A 194 5.81 6.74 -1.62
N ILE A 195 6.99 7.13 -1.11
CA ILE A 195 7.14 8.22 -0.15
C ILE A 195 7.85 9.37 -0.86
N MET A 196 7.25 10.54 -0.90
CA MET A 196 7.84 11.77 -1.44
C MET A 196 8.42 12.61 -0.31
N VAL A 197 9.62 13.16 -0.53
CA VAL A 197 10.29 14.05 0.42
C VAL A 197 10.89 15.26 -0.26
N ASP A 198 11.00 16.37 0.48
CA ASP A 198 11.77 17.53 0.04
C ASP A 198 13.28 17.39 0.36
N SER A 199 14.06 18.41 0.03
CA SER A 199 15.51 18.42 0.26
C SER A 199 15.93 18.39 1.73
N ALA A 200 15.03 18.72 2.65
CA ALA A 200 15.24 18.63 4.09
C ALA A 200 14.77 17.28 4.67
N GLY A 201 14.29 16.36 3.83
CA GLY A 201 13.74 15.09 4.27
C GLY A 201 12.42 15.24 5.02
N ARG A 202 11.61 16.26 4.69
CA ARG A 202 10.22 16.35 5.17
C ARG A 202 9.33 15.57 4.21
N ILE A 203 8.42 14.76 4.75
CA ILE A 203 7.47 14.00 3.92
C ILE A 203 6.47 14.97 3.27
N THR A 204 6.44 14.98 1.95
CA THR A 204 5.57 15.84 1.13
C THR A 204 4.39 15.09 0.52
N GLY A 205 4.42 13.76 0.52
CA GLY A 205 3.28 12.95 0.13
C GLY A 205 3.53 11.45 0.23
N ILE A 206 2.43 10.70 0.42
CA ILE A 206 2.39 9.23 0.36
C ILE A 206 1.52 8.84 -0.84
N LEU A 207 2.07 8.01 -1.72
CA LEU A 207 1.49 7.62 -3.00
C LEU A 207 1.07 6.15 -3.01
N ASP A 208 0.28 5.78 -4.02
CA ASP A 208 -0.03 4.39 -4.37
C ASP A 208 -0.84 3.62 -3.31
N TRP A 209 -2.12 4.01 -3.18
CA TRP A 209 -3.04 3.51 -2.16
C TRP A 209 -3.89 2.32 -2.62
N GLU A 210 -3.53 1.68 -3.74
CA GLU A 210 -4.32 0.60 -4.36
C GLU A 210 -4.51 -0.62 -3.44
N ASN A 211 -3.53 -0.89 -2.56
CA ASN A 211 -3.53 -2.02 -1.63
C ASN A 211 -4.08 -1.66 -0.25
N ALA A 212 -4.50 -0.41 -0.06
CA ALA A 212 -4.95 0.09 1.23
C ALA A 212 -6.31 -0.50 1.62
N GLY A 213 -6.49 -0.70 2.92
CA GLY A 213 -7.68 -1.34 3.46
C GLY A 213 -7.51 -1.75 4.91
N TRP A 214 -8.37 -2.65 5.37
CA TRP A 214 -8.34 -3.16 6.73
C TRP A 214 -7.62 -4.51 6.80
N TYR A 215 -6.63 -4.57 7.68
CA TYR A 215 -5.75 -5.71 7.87
C TYR A 215 -5.38 -5.88 9.36
N PRO A 216 -4.85 -7.04 9.76
CA PRO A 216 -4.26 -7.21 11.09
C PRO A 216 -3.23 -6.12 11.41
N ASP A 217 -3.08 -5.75 12.69
CA ASP A 217 -2.21 -4.65 13.10
C ASP A 217 -0.72 -4.84 12.76
N TYR A 218 -0.26 -6.08 12.61
CA TYR A 218 1.09 -6.41 12.17
C TYR A 218 1.33 -6.26 10.65
N TRP A 219 0.28 -6.08 9.84
CA TRP A 219 0.35 -6.23 8.38
C TRP A 219 1.21 -5.17 7.69
N GLU A 220 1.14 -3.90 8.13
CA GLU A 220 1.99 -2.83 7.60
C GLU A 220 3.47 -3.14 7.82
N TYR A 221 3.84 -3.49 9.06
CA TYR A 221 5.22 -3.87 9.39
C TYR A 221 5.66 -5.10 8.59
N ALA A 222 4.79 -6.10 8.44
CA ALA A 222 5.08 -7.24 7.60
C ALA A 222 5.38 -6.80 6.16
N ASN A 223 4.60 -5.90 5.56
CA ASN A 223 4.81 -5.40 4.20
C ASN A 223 6.09 -4.56 4.05
N ILE A 224 6.38 -3.67 5.00
CA ILE A 224 7.66 -2.94 5.09
C ILE A 224 8.84 -3.92 5.12
N MET A 225 8.70 -5.04 5.85
CA MET A 225 9.73 -6.08 5.98
C MET A 225 9.76 -7.10 4.82
N LYS A 226 8.99 -6.89 3.74
CA LYS A 226 9.05 -7.74 2.55
C LYS A 226 10.43 -7.62 1.91
N PRO A 227 11.07 -8.73 1.49
CA PRO A 227 12.39 -8.67 0.86
C PRO A 227 12.42 -7.70 -0.32
N SER A 228 13.28 -6.68 -0.25
CA SER A 228 13.51 -5.70 -1.31
C SER A 228 15.00 -5.31 -1.36
N LYS A 229 15.34 -4.35 -2.22
CA LYS A 229 16.70 -3.78 -2.31
C LYS A 229 16.95 -2.70 -1.25
N ASP A 230 15.94 -2.31 -0.47
CA ASP A 230 15.94 -1.17 0.44
C ASP A 230 16.38 -1.56 1.87
N GLY A 231 17.42 -2.39 1.97
CA GLY A 231 17.80 -3.04 3.25
C GLY A 231 18.12 -2.07 4.38
N ASP A 232 18.78 -0.94 4.09
CA ASP A 232 19.08 0.09 5.08
C ASP A 232 17.80 0.76 5.61
N TRP A 233 16.87 1.12 4.72
CA TRP A 233 15.57 1.66 5.11
C TRP A 233 14.75 0.67 5.94
N MET A 234 14.76 -0.62 5.57
CA MET A 234 14.09 -1.66 6.34
C MET A 234 14.66 -1.76 7.76
N ALA A 235 15.99 -1.66 7.91
CA ALA A 235 16.64 -1.69 9.22
C ALA A 235 16.25 -0.48 10.08
N TRP A 236 16.13 0.71 9.50
CA TRP A 236 15.66 1.90 10.20
C TRP A 236 14.18 1.82 10.59
N MET A 237 13.31 1.32 9.72
CA MET A 237 11.90 1.09 10.07
C MET A 237 11.77 0.05 11.19
N ASP A 238 12.60 -1.00 11.18
CA ASP A 238 12.63 -2.01 12.23
C ASP A 238 13.15 -1.49 13.58
N SER A 239 14.18 -0.62 13.57
CA SER A 239 14.75 -0.06 14.80
C SER A 239 13.86 0.99 15.47
N THR A 240 13.01 1.68 14.68
CA THR A 240 12.15 2.77 15.16
C THR A 240 10.69 2.36 15.38
N LYS A 241 10.36 1.07 15.21
CA LYS A 241 8.99 0.60 15.33
C LYS A 241 8.41 0.82 16.73
N PRO A 242 7.13 1.21 16.84
CA PRO A 242 6.54 1.57 18.12
C PRO A 242 6.27 0.36 19.04
N GLN A 243 6.24 -0.84 18.47
CA GLN A 243 6.05 -2.09 19.19
C GLN A 243 6.64 -3.26 18.39
N GLU A 244 6.86 -4.38 19.06
CA GLU A 244 7.33 -5.61 18.43
C GLU A 244 6.16 -6.37 17.77
N TRP A 245 6.39 -6.85 16.55
CA TRP A 245 5.50 -7.76 15.83
C TRP A 245 6.29 -8.98 15.38
N ASP A 246 5.90 -10.17 15.86
CA ASP A 246 6.50 -11.42 15.37
C ASP A 246 5.90 -11.81 14.02
N ILE A 247 6.59 -11.44 12.94
CA ILE A 247 6.19 -11.77 11.57
C ILE A 247 6.91 -13.02 11.03
N THR A 248 7.46 -13.88 11.89
CA THR A 248 8.23 -15.06 11.48
C THR A 248 7.43 -15.97 10.53
N GLY A 249 6.18 -16.28 10.87
CA GLY A 249 5.29 -17.05 10.00
C GLY A 249 5.02 -16.37 8.66
N ILE A 250 4.80 -15.05 8.64
CA ILE A 250 4.57 -14.30 7.40
C ILE A 250 5.80 -14.32 6.50
N ARG A 251 7.00 -14.07 7.06
CA ARG A 251 8.27 -14.16 6.31
C ARG A 251 8.45 -15.55 5.70
N LYS A 252 8.11 -16.59 6.45
CA LYS A 252 8.20 -17.97 5.96
C LYS A 252 7.20 -18.26 4.84
N ALA A 253 5.94 -17.86 5.00
CA ALA A 253 4.93 -18.02 3.96
C ALA A 253 5.40 -17.36 2.65
N ARG A 254 5.90 -16.13 2.73
CA ARG A 254 6.40 -15.39 1.56
C ARG A 254 7.55 -16.08 0.84
N ARG A 255 8.50 -16.69 1.56
CA ARG A 255 9.63 -17.42 0.93
C ARG A 255 9.19 -18.59 0.04
N VAL A 256 7.97 -19.08 0.21
CA VAL A 256 7.41 -20.16 -0.60
C VAL A 256 6.55 -19.61 -1.74
N LEU A 257 5.92 -18.46 -1.55
CA LEU A 257 5.03 -17.84 -2.54
C LEU A 257 5.75 -16.91 -3.53
N PHE A 258 7.02 -16.57 -3.29
CA PHE A 258 7.90 -15.77 -4.16
C PHE A 258 9.15 -16.58 -4.51
#